data_AF-A0A932ZV15-F1
#
_entry.id   AF-A0A932ZV15-F1
#
_cell.length_a   1.000
_cell.length_b   1.000
_cell.length_c   1.000
_cell.angle_alpha   90.00
_cell.angle_beta   90.00
_cell.angle_gamma   90.00
#
_symmetry.space_group_name_H-M   'P 1'
#
loop_
_entity.id
_entity.type
_entity.pdbx_description
1 polymer ?
#
loop_
_entity_poly.entity_id
_entity_poly.type
_entity_poly.pdbx_seq_one_letter_code
_entity_poly.pdbx_strand_id
1 'polypeptide(L)' 'MTEDEDKDAIKAEILAVLKKHPEGMKLRDLGNFLGVNWRSLVGLVGSLLRQGKLEKLNGVYFFVRRKSARSKA' A
#
# COMPACT_ATOMS: atom_id res chain seq x y z
N MET A 1 8.74 22.08 5.22
CA MET A 1 8.28 20.76 4.73
C MET A 1 7.27 20.26 5.73
N THR A 2 6.05 20.02 5.27
CA THR A 2 4.87 19.80 6.12
C THR A 2 4.70 18.31 6.35
N GLU A 3 4.29 17.87 7.55
CA GLU A 3 4.09 16.45 7.91
C GLU A 3 3.24 15.62 6.94
N ASP A 4 2.44 16.28 6.09
CA ASP A 4 1.59 15.63 5.10
C ASP A 4 2.34 15.22 3.82
N GLU A 5 3.42 15.91 3.45
CA GLU A 5 4.22 15.57 2.25
C GLU A 5 4.98 14.25 2.46
N ASP A 6 5.52 14.03 3.66
CA ASP A 6 6.22 12.79 4.03
C ASP A 6 5.27 11.58 4.00
N LYS A 7 4.01 11.76 4.41
CA LYS A 7 3.00 10.68 4.41
C LYS A 7 2.63 10.26 2.99
N ASP A 8 2.54 11.20 2.05
CA ASP A 8 2.22 10.89 0.67
C ASP A 8 3.41 10.26 -0.07
N ALA A 9 4.64 10.67 0.25
CA ALA A 9 5.84 9.99 -0.23
C ALA A 9 5.87 8.52 0.21
N ILE A 10 5.63 8.26 1.50
CA ILE A 10 5.59 6.87 2.03
C ILE A 10 4.46 6.06 1.37
N LYS A 11 3.27 6.64 1.15
CA LYS A 11 2.19 5.95 0.42
C LYS A 11 2.62 5.57 -1.00
N ALA A 12 3.35 6.44 -1.70
CA ALA A 12 3.84 6.16 -3.04
C ALA A 12 4.86 5.00 -3.03
N GLU A 13 5.77 4.97 -2.05
CA GLU A 13 6.71 3.87 -1.87
C GLU A 13 6.03 2.56 -1.54
N ILE A 14 5.05 2.54 -0.62
CA ILE A 14 4.26 1.34 -0.29
C ILE A 14 3.68 0.72 -1.58
N LEU A 15 3.09 1.55 -2.43
CA LEU A 15 2.51 1.10 -3.70
C LEU A 15 3.60 0.60 -4.67
N ALA A 16 4.75 1.25 -4.71
CA ALA A 16 5.87 0.82 -5.56
C ALA A 16 6.44 -0.54 -5.12
N VAL A 17 6.57 -0.78 -3.82
CA VAL A 17 6.98 -2.06 -3.26
C VAL A 17 5.95 -3.14 -3.58
N LEU A 18 4.67 -2.91 -3.26
CA LEU A 18 3.62 -3.91 -3.50
C LEU A 18 3.37 -4.17 -5.00
N LYS A 19 3.71 -3.25 -5.90
CA LYS A 19 3.72 -3.49 -7.35
C LYS A 19 4.79 -4.49 -7.77
N LYS A 20 5.94 -4.51 -7.10
CA LYS A 20 7.05 -5.45 -7.35
C LYS A 20 6.83 -6.80 -6.68
N HIS A 21 5.94 -6.87 -5.70
CA HIS A 21 5.60 -8.06 -4.92
C HIS A 21 4.14 -8.49 -5.16
N PRO A 22 3.82 -9.13 -6.31
CA PRO A 22 2.46 -9.61 -6.60
C PRO A 22 1.95 -10.68 -5.62
N GLU A 23 2.85 -11.37 -4.92
CA GLU A 23 2.56 -12.30 -3.82
C GLU A 23 2.02 -11.59 -2.55
N GLY A 24 2.09 -10.26 -2.53
CA GLY A 24 1.71 -9.43 -1.40
C GLY A 24 2.75 -9.45 -0.27
N MET A 25 2.64 -8.50 0.64
CA MET A 25 3.59 -8.34 1.74
C MET A 25 2.87 -8.07 3.06
N LYS A 26 3.36 -8.62 4.17
CA LYS A 26 2.83 -8.28 5.49
C LYS A 26 3.27 -6.88 5.88
N LEU A 27 2.45 -6.18 6.66
CA LEU A 27 2.74 -4.80 7.09
C LEU A 27 4.09 -4.66 7.83
N ARG A 28 4.46 -5.68 8.60
CA ARG A 28 5.73 -5.71 9.33
C ARG A 28 6.93 -5.75 8.36
N ASP A 29 6.86 -6.61 7.35
CA ASP A 29 7.92 -6.74 6.34
C ASP A 29 8.00 -5.48 5.49
N LEU A 30 6.86 -4.86 5.21
CA LEU A 30 6.75 -3.59 4.51
C LEU A 30 7.40 -2.44 5.30
N GLY A 31 7.19 -2.39 6.62
CA GLY A 31 7.89 -1.46 7.50
C GLY A 31 9.40 -1.68 7.51
N ASN A 32 9.85 -2.94 7.61
CA ASN A 32 11.28 -3.27 7.56
C ASN A 32 11.91 -2.88 6.22
N PHE A 33 11.21 -3.12 5.10
CA PHE A 33 11.68 -2.81 3.76
C PHE A 33 11.85 -1.29 3.55
N LEU A 34 10.92 -0.50 4.08
CA LEU A 34 10.95 0.95 4.00
C LEU A 34 11.82 1.61 5.09
N GLY A 35 12.36 0.82 6.04
CA GLY A 35 13.10 1.36 7.19
C GLY A 35 12.24 2.17 8.16
N VAL A 36 10.93 1.97 8.18
CA VAL A 36 9.97 2.72 9.01
C VAL A 36 9.20 1.81 9.96
N ASN A 37 8.72 2.39 11.06
CA ASN A 37 7.92 1.65 12.02
C ASN A 37 6.59 1.21 11.40
N TRP A 38 6.35 -0.10 11.30
CA TRP A 38 5.10 -0.65 10.75
C TRP A 38 3.83 -0.10 11.43
N ARG A 39 3.92 0.37 12.69
CA ARG A 39 2.78 1.00 13.40
C ARG A 39 2.37 2.32 12.76
N SER A 40 3.30 3.13 12.25
CA SER A 40 2.97 4.37 11.55
C SER A 40 2.34 4.11 10.18
N LEU A 41 2.64 2.95 9.59
CA LEU A 41 2.05 2.53 8.31
C LEU A 41 0.58 2.13 8.41
N VAL A 42 0.08 1.76 9.59
CA VAL A 42 -1.32 1.31 9.77
C VAL A 42 -2.32 2.33 9.24
N GLY A 43 -2.12 3.62 9.56
CA GLY A 43 -2.98 4.71 9.09
C GLY A 43 -2.88 4.94 7.59
N LEU A 44 -1.66 4.92 7.04
CA LEU A 44 -1.40 5.13 5.61
C LEU A 44 -1.99 4.01 4.76
N VAL A 45 -1.73 2.76 5.15
CA VAL A 45 -2.23 1.58 4.46
C VAL A 45 -3.75 1.47 4.60
N GLY A 46 -4.32 1.82 5.75
CA GLY A 46 -5.78 1.92 5.92
C GLY A 46 -6.42 2.91 4.94
N SER A 47 -5.75 4.05 4.70
CA SER A 47 -6.19 5.01 3.67
C SER A 47 -6.13 4.42 2.26
N LEU A 48 -5.03 3.73 1.92
CA LEU A 48 -4.86 3.09 0.61
C LEU A 48 -5.85 1.95 0.35
N LEU A 49 -6.22 1.19 1.39
CA LEU A 49 -7.28 0.18 1.33
C LEU A 49 -8.64 0.83 1.04
N ARG A 50 -9.00 1.91 1.73
CA ARG A 50 -10.25 2.65 1.48
C ARG A 50 -10.30 3.25 0.07
N GLN A 51 -9.16 3.65 -0.48
CA GLN A 51 -9.05 4.13 -1.86
C GLN A 51 -9.11 3.00 -2.91
N GLY A 52 -9.17 1.73 -2.49
CA GLY A 52 -9.18 0.58 -3.40
C GLY A 52 -7.86 0.40 -4.17
N LYS A 53 -6.76 0.99 -3.68
CA LYS A 53 -5.42 0.83 -4.27
C LYS A 53 -4.73 -0.43 -3.76
N LEU A 54 -5.08 -0.87 -2.56
CA LEU A 54 -4.59 -2.09 -1.93
C LEU A 54 -5.76 -2.99 -1.56
N GLU A 55 -5.46 -4.27 -1.40
CA GLU A 55 -6.34 -5.27 -0.83
C GLU A 55 -5.63 -5.99 0.31
N LYS A 56 -6.37 -6.39 1.35
CA LYS A 56 -5.82 -7.10 2.49
C LYS A 56 -6.46 -8.47 2.58
N LEU A 57 -5.64 -9.52 2.47
CA LEU A 57 -6.08 -10.90 2.63
C LEU A 57 -5.18 -11.60 3.66
N ASN A 58 -5.77 -12.17 4.71
CA ASN A 58 -5.04 -12.89 5.77
C ASN A 58 -3.84 -12.13 6.38
N GLY A 59 -3.96 -10.80 6.49
CA GLY A 59 -2.89 -9.95 7.03
C GLY A 59 -1.76 -9.63 6.05
N VAL A 60 -1.86 -10.08 4.81
CA VAL A 60 -0.98 -9.76 3.68
C VAL A 60 -1.66 -8.68 2.83
N TYR A 61 -0.88 -7.69 2.39
CA TYR A 61 -1.33 -6.57 1.59
C TYR A 61 -0.91 -6.76 0.14
N PHE A 62 -1.84 -6.57 -0.79
CA PHE A 62 -1.66 -6.78 -2.22
C PHE A 62 -1.93 -5.48 -2.96
N PHE A 63 -1.14 -5.21 -4.01
CA PHE A 63 -1.43 -4.10 -4.90
C PHE A 63 -2.60 -4.45 -5.80
N VAL A 64 -3.67 -3.66 -5.72
CA VAL A 64 -4.80 -3.78 -6.64
C VAL A 64 -4.46 -3.00 -7.90
N ARG A 65 -3.99 -3.73 -8.91
CA ARG A 65 -3.92 -3.20 -10.27
C ARG A 65 -5.35 -3.08 -10.77
N ARG A 66 -5.98 -1.94 -10.52
CA ARG A 66 -7.34 -1.61 -10.98
C ARG A 66 -7.42 -2.05 -12.44
N LYS A 67 -8.09 -3.17 -12.72
CA LYS A 67 -8.41 -3.53 -14.10
C LYS A 67 -9.26 -2.38 -14.57
N SER A 68 -8.80 -1.63 -15.58
CA SER A 68 -9.68 -0.70 -16.26
C SER A 68 -10.94 -1.50 -16.56
N ALA A 69 -12.09 -0.91 -16.23
CA ALA A 69 -13.37 -1.54 -16.54
C ALA A 69 -13.29 -1.98 -18.00
N ARG A 70 -13.23 -3.29 -18.22
CA ARG A 70 -13.62 -3.86 -19.50
C ARG A 70 -15.12 -3.69 -19.49
N SER A 71 -15.58 -2.50 -19.85
CA SER A 71 -16.95 -2.28 -20.26
C SER A 71 -17.15 -3.18 -21.48
N LYS A 72 -17.65 -4.39 -21.22
CA LYS A 72 -18.52 -5.09 -22.16
C LYS A 72 -19.89 -4.46 -21.96
N ALA A 73 -20.27 -3.59 -22.88
CA ALA A 73 -21.63 -3.39 -23.36
C ALA A 73 -21.52 -2.54 -24.62
#